data_AF-A0A0T1X5N3-F1
#
_entry.id   AF-A0A0T1X5N3-F1
#
_cell.length_a   1.000
_cell.length_b   1.000
_cell.length_c   1.000
_cell.angle_alpha   90.00
_cell.angle_beta   90.00
_cell.angle_gamma   90.00
#
_symmetry.space_group_name_H-M   'P 1'
#
loop_
_entity.id
_entity.type
_entity.pdbx_description
1 polymer ?
#
loop_
_entity_poly.entity_id
_entity_poly.type
_entity_poly.pdbx_seq_one_letter_code
_entity_poly.pdbx_strand_id
1 'polypeptide(L)'
;MADNRKEGLEDRLKRLGSQLSEKRREDPKYAADEARAAENRKGYQVAVKLSSEFVAAIIVGALLGYLLDRFAGTGPWGMIVLLLLGFCAGVLNVLRSAGMVAAPRPVDLSGKDGKNGRDGA
;
A
#
# COMPACT_ATOMS: atom_id res chain seq x y z
N MET A 1 -39.64 -31.35 12.95
CA MET A 1 -39.81 -30.38 14.06
C MET A 1 -38.56 -29.54 14.38
N ALA A 2 -37.34 -29.91 13.96
CA ALA A 2 -36.11 -29.16 14.30
C ALA A 2 -35.84 -27.91 13.44
N ASP A 3 -36.49 -27.79 12.29
CA ASP A 3 -36.25 -26.76 11.26
C ASP A 3 -36.78 -25.37 11.68
N ASN A 4 -38.03 -25.32 12.14
CA ASN A 4 -38.71 -24.10 12.61
C ASN A 4 -38.01 -23.41 13.82
N ARG A 5 -37.31 -24.19 14.66
CA ARG A 5 -36.50 -23.65 15.76
C ARG A 5 -35.26 -22.90 15.25
N LYS A 6 -34.66 -23.35 14.14
CA LYS A 6 -33.48 -22.72 13.56
C LYS A 6 -33.84 -21.41 12.88
N GLU A 7 -34.92 -21.39 12.09
CA GLU A 7 -35.46 -20.17 11.47
C GLU A 7 -35.71 -19.07 12.53
N GLY A 8 -36.37 -19.41 13.65
CA GLY A 8 -36.61 -18.45 14.71
C GLY A 8 -35.34 -17.97 15.45
N LEU A 9 -34.27 -18.76 15.50
CA LEU A 9 -32.98 -18.35 16.06
C LEU A 9 -32.21 -17.46 15.08
N GLU A 10 -32.24 -17.79 13.79
CA GLU A 10 -31.63 -17.03 12.71
C GLU A 10 -32.27 -15.63 12.62
N ASP A 11 -33.60 -15.53 12.72
CA ASP A 11 -34.31 -14.25 12.75
C ASP A 11 -33.93 -13.40 13.96
N ARG A 12 -33.81 -14.02 15.14
CA ARG A 12 -33.36 -13.35 16.36
C ARG A 12 -31.92 -12.88 16.25
N LEU A 13 -31.04 -13.71 15.70
CA LEU A 13 -29.64 -13.36 15.46
C LEU A 13 -29.51 -12.21 14.45
N LYS A 14 -30.30 -12.25 13.37
CA LYS A 14 -30.34 -11.21 12.35
C LYS A 14 -30.83 -9.88 12.92
N ARG A 15 -31.88 -9.91 13.75
CA ARG A 15 -32.43 -8.74 14.46
C ARG A 15 -31.46 -8.18 15.52
N LEU A 16 -30.75 -9.04 16.24
CA LEU A 16 -29.71 -8.62 17.17
C LEU A 16 -28.51 -8.02 16.41
N GLY A 17 -28.11 -8.63 15.30
CA GLY A 17 -27.05 -8.12 14.42
C GLY A 17 -27.38 -6.76 13.83
N SER A 18 -28.63 -6.53 13.42
CA SER A 18 -29.07 -5.22 12.91
C SER A 18 -29.06 -4.16 14.02
N GLN A 19 -29.55 -4.47 15.22
CA GLN A 19 -29.53 -3.55 16.36
C GLN A 19 -28.11 -3.24 16.86
N LEU A 20 -27.22 -4.24 16.86
CA LEU A 20 -25.80 -4.03 17.20
C LEU A 20 -25.08 -3.20 16.14
N SER A 21 -25.37 -3.40 14.85
CA SER A 21 -24.79 -2.61 13.76
C SER A 21 -25.21 -1.14 13.84
N GLU A 22 -26.49 -0.89 14.15
CA GLU A 22 -27.03 0.45 14.33
C GLU A 22 -26.41 1.16 15.54
N LYS A 23 -26.37 0.49 16.70
CA LYS A 23 -25.75 1.04 17.92
C LYS A 23 -24.24 1.22 17.78
N ARG A 24 -23.56 0.34 17.02
CA ARG A 24 -22.13 0.45 16.68
C ARG A 24 -21.82 1.68 15.84
N ARG A 25 -22.75 2.09 14.96
CA ARG A 25 -22.62 3.32 14.15
C ARG A 25 -22.84 4.59 14.97
N GLU A 26 -23.66 4.52 16.01
CA GLU A 26 -23.89 5.64 16.94
C GLU A 26 -22.75 5.81 17.96
N ASP A 27 -21.98 4.76 18.23
CA ASP A 27 -20.89 4.79 19.21
C ASP A 27 -19.60 5.33 18.56
N PRO A 28 -19.17 6.58 18.86
CA PRO A 28 -18.02 7.21 18.18
C PRO A 28 -16.71 6.46 18.43
N LYS A 29 -16.63 5.67 19.51
CA LYS A 29 -15.50 4.78 19.81
C LYS A 29 -15.38 3.67 18.77
N TYR A 30 -16.50 3.10 18.35
CA TYR A 30 -16.50 2.03 17.35
C TYR A 30 -16.13 2.53 15.96
N ALA A 31 -16.63 3.69 15.56
CA ALA A 31 -16.21 4.34 14.32
C ALA A 31 -14.71 4.69 14.34
N ALA A 32 -14.17 5.15 15.47
CA ALA A 32 -12.76 5.43 15.64
C ALA A 32 -11.89 4.16 15.61
N ASP A 33 -12.33 3.07 16.25
CA ASP A 33 -11.63 1.78 16.23
C ASP A 33 -11.64 1.15 14.83
N GLU A 34 -12.76 1.24 14.11
CA GLU A 34 -12.87 0.76 12.72
C GLU A 34 -12.01 1.58 11.77
N ALA A 35 -11.97 2.91 11.94
CA ALA A 35 -11.08 3.80 11.19
C ALA A 35 -9.60 3.46 11.46
N ARG A 36 -9.22 3.24 12.72
CA ARG A 36 -7.86 2.80 13.10
C ARG A 36 -7.50 1.42 12.53
N ALA A 37 -8.45 0.47 12.54
CA ALA A 37 -8.24 -0.84 11.94
C ALA A 37 -8.07 -0.76 10.42
N ALA A 38 -8.84 0.10 9.74
CA ALA A 38 -8.72 0.36 8.32
C ALA A 38 -7.39 1.06 7.97
N GLU A 39 -6.96 2.02 8.79
CA GLU A 39 -5.66 2.69 8.67
C GLU A 39 -4.51 1.69 8.86
N ASN A 40 -4.55 0.87 9.92
CA ASN A 40 -3.55 -0.17 10.17
C ASN A 40 -3.46 -1.17 9.01
N ARG A 41 -4.59 -1.59 8.43
CA ARG A 41 -4.57 -2.47 7.24
C ARG A 41 -3.91 -1.80 6.04
N LYS A 42 -4.21 -0.53 5.79
CA LYS A 42 -3.58 0.24 4.70
C LYS A 42 -2.07 0.40 4.93
N GLY A 43 -1.67 0.80 6.13
CA GLY A 43 -0.25 0.94 6.52
C GLY A 43 0.52 -0.37 6.39
N TYR A 44 -0.07 -1.48 6.83
CA TYR A 44 0.53 -2.81 6.69
C TYR A 44 0.72 -3.23 5.23
N GLN A 45 -0.28 -3.02 4.37
CA GLN A 45 -0.17 -3.34 2.94
C GLN A 45 0.93 -2.53 2.26
N VAL A 46 1.08 -1.25 2.61
CA VAL A 46 2.15 -0.41 2.08
C VAL A 46 3.51 -0.87 2.60
N ALA A 47 3.63 -1.16 3.90
CA ALA A 47 4.88 -1.63 4.51
C ALA A 47 5.35 -2.97 3.93
N VAL A 48 4.44 -3.92 3.70
CA VAL A 48 4.77 -5.22 3.11
C VAL A 48 5.25 -5.07 1.67
N LYS A 49 4.60 -4.22 0.86
CA LYS A 49 5.05 -3.96 -0.52
C LYS A 49 6.42 -3.29 -0.55
N LEU A 50 6.62 -2.27 0.28
CA LEU A 50 7.87 -1.52 0.29
C LEU A 50 9.05 -2.38 0.76
N SER A 51 8.83 -3.21 1.78
CA SER A 51 9.85 -4.14 2.29
C SER A 51 10.16 -5.25 1.28
N SER A 52 9.17 -5.79 0.56
CA SER A 52 9.41 -6.83 -0.45
C SER A 52 10.17 -6.28 -1.67
N GLU A 53 9.85 -5.07 -2.12
CA GLU A 53 10.58 -4.40 -3.21
C GLU A 53 12.04 -4.11 -2.82
N PHE A 54 12.28 -3.67 -1.58
CA PHE A 54 13.62 -3.42 -1.07
C PHE A 54 14.47 -4.70 -0.98
N VAL A 55 13.90 -5.77 -0.41
CA VAL A 55 14.59 -7.06 -0.30
C VAL A 55 14.86 -7.67 -1.67
N ALA A 56 13.92 -7.56 -2.61
CA ALA A 56 14.11 -8.02 -3.98
C ALA A 56 15.30 -7.31 -4.66
N ALA A 57 15.42 -5.98 -4.52
CA ALA A 57 16.54 -5.23 -5.06
C ALA A 57 17.89 -5.68 -4.47
N ILE A 58 17.95 -5.95 -3.16
CA ILE A 58 19.17 -6.46 -2.51
C ILE A 58 19.55 -7.84 -3.03
N ILE A 59 18.59 -8.77 -3.12
CA ILE A 59 18.84 -10.13 -3.60
C ILE A 59 19.35 -10.10 -5.04
N VAL A 60 18.72 -9.29 -5.90
CA VAL A 60 19.16 -9.13 -7.30
C VAL A 60 20.56 -8.52 -7.37
N GLY A 61 20.85 -7.47 -6.58
CA GLY A 61 22.18 -6.86 -6.52
C GLY A 61 23.27 -7.82 -6.02
N ALA A 62 22.95 -8.64 -5.01
CA ALA A 62 23.85 -9.65 -4.47
C ALA A 62 24.10 -10.78 -5.47
N LEU A 63 23.07 -11.29 -6.15
CA LEU A 63 23.20 -12.32 -7.18
C LEU A 63 24.04 -11.83 -8.37
N LEU A 64 23.76 -10.62 -8.86
CA LEU A 64 24.52 -10.01 -9.96
C LEU A 64 25.97 -9.73 -9.54
N GLY A 65 26.19 -9.22 -8.32
CA GLY A 65 27.53 -8.97 -7.80
C GLY A 65 28.35 -10.22 -7.62
N TYR A 66 27.74 -11.29 -7.11
CA TYR A 66 28.39 -12.60 -6.99
C TYR A 66 28.77 -13.18 -8.35
N LEU A 67 27.88 -13.08 -9.33
CA LEU A 67 28.15 -13.57 -10.69
C LEU A 67 29.28 -12.76 -11.34
N LEU A 68 29.27 -11.43 -11.17
CA LEU A 68 30.31 -10.55 -11.68
C LEU A 68 31.68 -10.87 -11.08
N ASP A 69 31.77 -11.05 -9.75
CA ASP A 69 33.02 -11.43 -9.08
C ASP A 69 33.54 -12.79 -9.57
N ARG A 70 32.64 -13.73 -9.84
CA ARG A 70 33.00 -15.05 -10.37
C ARG A 70 33.59 -14.98 -11.77
N PHE A 71 33.06 -14.11 -12.64
CA PHE A 71 33.50 -13.95 -14.02
C PHE A 71 34.75 -13.07 -14.15
N ALA A 72 34.82 -11.97 -13.40
CA ALA A 72 35.92 -11.02 -13.48
C ALA A 72 37.19 -11.52 -12.78
N GLY A 73 37.08 -12.52 -11.89
CA GLY A 73 38.20 -13.00 -11.07
C GLY A 73 38.76 -11.95 -10.11
N THR A 74 38.14 -10.77 -10.08
CA THR A 74 38.33 -9.77 -9.04
C THR A 74 37.85 -10.38 -7.73
N GLY A 75 38.49 -10.07 -6.60
CA GLY A 75 38.00 -10.47 -5.27
C GLY A 75 36.57 -9.94 -4.99
N PRO A 76 36.10 -9.88 -3.73
CA PRO A 76 34.71 -9.50 -3.40
C PRO A 76 34.33 -8.03 -3.73
N TRP A 77 35.09 -7.36 -4.58
CA TRP A 77 34.95 -5.97 -5.00
C TRP A 77 33.67 -5.70 -5.79
N GLY A 78 33.28 -6.57 -6.73
CA GLY A 78 32.03 -6.46 -7.47
C GLY A 78 30.82 -6.65 -6.55
N MET A 79 30.88 -7.60 -5.60
CA MET A 79 29.89 -7.69 -4.53
C MET A 79 29.82 -6.41 -3.71
N ILE A 80 30.94 -5.83 -3.26
CA ILE A 80 30.95 -4.60 -2.45
C ILE A 80 30.34 -3.42 -3.21
N VAL A 81 30.74 -3.18 -4.46
CA VAL A 81 30.24 -2.06 -5.26
C VAL A 81 28.75 -2.23 -5.59
N LEU A 82 28.32 -3.43 -5.99
CA LEU A 82 26.91 -3.68 -6.31
C LEU A 82 26.01 -3.74 -5.07
N LEU A 83 26.52 -4.16 -3.91
CA LEU A 83 25.82 -4.01 -2.63
C LEU A 83 25.63 -2.55 -2.26
N LEU A 84 26.69 -1.74 -2.34
CA LEU A 84 26.59 -0.31 -2.03
C LEU A 84 25.64 0.41 -3.00
N LEU A 85 25.73 0.10 -4.30
CA LEU A 85 24.84 0.66 -5.31
C LEU A 85 23.38 0.21 -5.10
N GLY A 86 23.16 -1.08 -4.85
CA GLY A 86 21.84 -1.65 -4.57
C GLY A 86 21.23 -1.12 -3.28
N PHE A 87 22.04 -0.93 -2.24
CA PHE A 87 21.64 -0.30 -0.99
C PHE A 87 21.25 1.16 -1.22
N CYS A 88 22.07 1.93 -1.95
CA CYS A 88 21.78 3.32 -2.29
C CYS A 88 20.48 3.44 -3.11
N ALA A 89 20.29 2.58 -4.11
CA ALA A 89 19.06 2.49 -4.90
C ALA A 89 17.84 2.12 -4.03
N GLY A 90 17.99 1.17 -3.11
CA GLY A 90 16.94 0.77 -2.17
C GLY A 90 16.54 1.90 -1.21
N VAL A 91 17.53 2.61 -0.64
CA VAL A 91 17.29 3.80 0.18
C VAL A 91 16.59 4.88 -0.64
N LEU A 92 17.02 5.15 -1.87
CA LEU A 92 16.36 6.11 -2.76
C LEU A 92 14.90 5.70 -3.07
N ASN A 93 14.60 4.40 -3.26
CA ASN A 93 13.23 3.92 -3.48
C ASN A 93 12.34 4.14 -2.24
N VAL A 94 12.88 3.92 -1.04
CA VAL A 94 12.19 4.16 0.22
C VAL A 94 11.95 5.66 0.44
N LEU A 95 12.97 6.50 0.24
CA LEU A 95 12.85 7.96 0.39
C LEU A 95 11.86 8.55 -0.63
N ARG A 96 11.83 8.01 -1.86
CA ARG A 96 10.83 8.37 -2.87
C ARG A 96 9.42 7.96 -2.45
N SER A 97 9.25 6.76 -1.90
CA SER A 97 7.94 6.28 -1.39
C SER A 97 7.47 7.06 -0.15
N ALA A 98 8.40 7.54 0.67
CA ALA A 98 8.12 8.41 1.81
C ALA A 98 7.84 9.88 1.40
N GLY A 99 7.89 10.22 0.10
CA GLY A 99 7.60 11.57 -0.40
C GLY A 99 8.72 12.60 -0.19
N MET A 100 9.91 12.16 0.27
CA MET A 100 11.07 13.04 0.50
C MET A 100 11.85 13.37 -0.77
N VAL A 101 11.58 12.68 -1.89
CA VAL A 101 12.14 12.98 -3.21
C VAL A 101 11.00 13.42 -4.12
N ALA A 102 10.98 14.70 -4.50
CA ALA A 102 9.95 15.26 -5.36
C ALA A 102 9.85 14.49 -6.68
N ALA A 103 8.72 13.83 -6.91
CA ALA A 103 8.41 13.29 -8.23
C ALA A 103 8.34 14.46 -9.23
N PRO A 104 8.89 14.33 -10.46
CA PRO A 104 8.68 15.32 -11.50
C PRO A 104 7.18 15.53 -11.67
N ARG A 105 6.72 16.78 -11.49
CA ARG A 105 5.34 17.15 -11.80
C ARG A 105 5.05 16.70 -13.22
N PRO A 106 4.04 15.83 -13.47
CA PRO A 106 3.49 15.71 -14.79
C PRO A 106 3.07 17.12 -15.18
N VAL A 107 3.61 17.64 -16.27
CA VAL A 107 3.11 18.89 -16.86
C VAL A 107 1.67 18.59 -17.25
N ASP A 108 0.72 19.08 -16.45
CA ASP A 108 -0.68 19.13 -16.83
C ASP A 108 -0.78 20.05 -18.03
N LEU A 109 -0.81 19.45 -19.22
CA LEU A 109 -1.30 20.07 -20.45
C LEU A 109 -2.83 20.18 -20.36
N SER A 110 -3.35 20.88 -19.34
CA SER A 110 -4.75 21.30 -19.29
C SER A 110 -4.79 22.82 -19.49
N GLY A 111 -4.34 23.23 -20.66
CA GLY A 111 -4.58 24.56 -21.20
C GLY A 111 -6.08 24.74 -21.43
N LYS A 112 -6.72 25.42 -20.48
CA LYS A 112 -7.56 26.60 -20.74
C LYS A 112 -8.24 26.64 -22.11
N ASP A 113 -9.51 26.24 -22.15
CA ASP A 113 -10.52 26.81 -23.06
C ASP A 113 -11.87 26.89 -22.36
N GLY A 114 -11.96 27.85 -21.43
CA GLY A 114 -13.22 28.43 -20.99
C GLY A 114 -13.55 29.66 -21.83
N LYS A 115 -14.42 29.49 -22.82
CA LYS A 115 -15.30 30.50 -23.46
C LYS A 115 -16.42 29.69 -24.14
N ASN A 116 -17.71 29.94 -23.99
CA ASN A 116 -18.44 31.04 -23.39
C ASN A 116 -19.86 30.55 -23.08
N GLY A 117 -20.60 31.33 -22.27
CA GLY A 117 -22.06 31.19 -22.09
C GLY A 117 -22.75 30.99 -23.43
N ARG A 118 -23.69 30.06 -23.57
CA ARG A 118 -24.99 30.03 -22.89
C ARG A 118 -25.81 31.30 -23.15
N ASP A 119 -25.93 31.63 -24.43
CA ASP A 119 -26.87 32.61 -24.97
C ASP A 119 -27.83 31.82 -25.88
N GLY A 120 -28.69 31.01 -25.25
CA GLY A 120 -29.74 30.24 -25.92
C GLY A 120 -31.08 30.92 -25.72
N ALA A 121 -31.59 31.46 -26.84
CA ALA A 121 -32.98 31.65 -27.27
C ALA A 121 -34.10 31.78 -26.22
#